data_AF-A0A2P8DDW5-F1
#
_entry.id   AF-A0A2P8DDW5-F1
#
_cell.length_a   1.000
_cell.length_b   1.000
_cell.length_c   1.000
_cell.angle_alpha   90.00
_cell.angle_beta   90.00
_cell.angle_gamma   90.00
#
_symmetry.space_group_name_H-M   'P 1'
#
loop_
_entity.id
_entity.type
_entity.pdbx_description
1 polymer ?
#
loop_
_entity_poly.entity_id
_entity_poly.type
_entity_poly.pdbx_seq_one_letter_code
_entity_poly.pdbx_strand_id
1 'polypeptide(L)'
;MGAITGGGVVGEGRGMDITRALVRAAGWTAAGYWLVYTVGKVYMASRGEIGMPGRPAPPEAYADIADPALAQLGNAALGLAAAGLALAAILPAARGIPRPVLLGALTIGAVFTVLGLTATLMHSAPWPETVITAIGAFAFTAVTVAAYRRAPGTATAAPPAARAPV
;
A
#
# COMPACT_ATOMS: atom_id res chain seq x y z
N MET A 1 -10.85 -46.90 -26.33
CA MET A 1 -9.40 -46.73 -26.09
C MET A 1 -9.02 -45.31 -26.47
N GLY A 2 -8.41 -44.56 -25.54
CA GLY A 2 -7.83 -43.23 -25.80
C GLY A 2 -8.44 -42.11 -24.95
N ALA A 3 -8.08 -42.04 -23.67
CA ALA A 3 -8.37 -40.89 -22.81
C ALA A 3 -7.17 -39.93 -22.84
N ILE A 4 -7.41 -38.68 -23.24
CA ILE A 4 -6.46 -37.56 -23.16
C ILE A 4 -6.93 -36.66 -22.01
N THR A 5 -6.29 -36.76 -20.85
CA THR A 5 -6.49 -35.84 -19.71
C THR A 5 -5.17 -35.57 -19.00
N GLY A 6 -4.25 -34.87 -19.68
CA GLY A 6 -2.90 -34.60 -19.14
C GLY A 6 -2.45 -33.13 -19.17
N GLY A 7 -3.26 -32.19 -19.67
CA GLY A 7 -2.81 -30.81 -19.95
C GLY A 7 -3.08 -29.76 -18.85
N GLY A 8 -3.93 -30.05 -17.86
CA GLY A 8 -4.47 -29.00 -16.97
C GLY A 8 -3.56 -28.56 -15.82
N VAL A 9 -2.74 -29.46 -15.27
CA VAL A 9 -2.11 -29.26 -13.95
C VAL A 9 -0.89 -28.33 -13.99
N VAL A 10 -0.16 -28.29 -15.11
CA VAL A 10 1.08 -27.50 -15.23
C VAL A 10 0.78 -26.00 -15.46
N GLY A 11 -0.33 -25.67 -16.13
CA GLY A 11 -0.74 -24.28 -16.38
C GLY A 11 -1.28 -23.58 -15.13
N GLU A 12 -2.00 -24.32 -14.28
CA GLU A 12 -2.67 -23.78 -13.10
C GLU A 12 -1.67 -23.39 -11.99
N GLY A 13 -0.62 -24.19 -11.78
CA GLY A 13 0.45 -23.89 -10.83
C GLY A 13 1.20 -22.59 -11.17
N ARG A 14 1.55 -22.40 -12.44
CA ARG A 14 2.26 -21.19 -12.91
C ARG A 14 1.42 -19.92 -12.75
N GLY A 15 0.10 -20.00 -12.97
CA GLY A 15 -0.80 -18.87 -12.79
C GLY A 15 -0.89 -18.40 -11.33
N MET A 16 -0.92 -19.33 -10.38
CA MET A 16 -0.93 -19.01 -8.95
C MET A 16 0.37 -18.36 -8.47
N ASP A 17 1.52 -18.81 -8.99
CA ASP A 17 2.82 -18.25 -8.63
C ASP A 17 3.00 -16.82 -9.15
N ILE A 18 2.57 -16.56 -10.39
CA ILE A 18 2.56 -15.20 -10.96
C ILE A 18 1.64 -14.29 -10.14
N THR A 19 0.43 -14.74 -9.82
CA THR A 19 -0.52 -13.95 -9.00
C THR A 19 0.09 -13.58 -7.64
N ARG A 20 0.71 -14.56 -6.97
CA ARG A 20 1.38 -14.35 -5.69
C ARG A 20 2.51 -13.32 -5.81
N ALA A 21 3.33 -13.40 -6.86
CA ALA A 21 4.42 -12.47 -7.10
C ALA A 21 3.89 -11.04 -7.32
N LEU A 22 2.85 -10.87 -8.14
CA LEU A 22 2.25 -9.56 -8.44
C LEU A 22 1.62 -8.92 -7.20
N VAL A 23 0.88 -9.69 -6.38
CA VAL A 23 0.29 -9.19 -5.14
C VAL A 23 1.37 -8.73 -4.15
N ARG A 24 2.45 -9.50 -4.02
CA ARG A 24 3.58 -9.13 -3.15
C ARG A 24 4.31 -7.90 -3.67
N ALA A 25 4.54 -7.82 -4.98
CA ALA A 25 5.13 -6.64 -5.60
C ALA A 25 4.25 -5.40 -5.33
N ALA A 26 2.94 -5.50 -5.48
CA ALA A 26 2.02 -4.42 -5.14
C ALA A 26 2.12 -4.00 -3.67
N GLY A 27 2.16 -4.96 -2.73
CA GLY A 27 2.33 -4.66 -1.31
C GLY A 27 3.67 -3.98 -0.97
N TRP A 28 4.77 -4.44 -1.56
CA TRP A 28 6.08 -3.81 -1.38
C TRP A 28 6.15 -2.42 -2.00
N THR A 29 5.59 -2.23 -3.20
CA THR A 29 5.51 -0.92 -3.84
C THR A 29 4.67 0.05 -3.02
N ALA A 30 3.53 -0.39 -2.50
CA ALA A 30 2.67 0.40 -1.62
C ALA A 30 3.40 0.79 -0.32
N ALA A 31 4.11 -0.15 0.31
CA ALA A 31 4.91 0.11 1.50
C ALA A 31 6.05 1.10 1.21
N GLY A 32 6.79 0.89 0.12
CA GLY A 32 7.88 1.77 -0.31
C GLY A 32 7.41 3.19 -0.58
N TYR A 33 6.28 3.36 -1.26
CA TYR A 33 5.66 4.67 -1.47
C TYR A 33 5.39 5.41 -0.14
N TRP A 34 4.76 4.72 0.81
CA TRP A 34 4.44 5.33 2.12
C TRP A 34 5.68 5.61 2.98
N LEU A 35 6.75 4.82 2.83
CA LEU A 35 8.04 5.12 3.46
C LEU A 35 8.69 6.37 2.86
N VAL A 36 8.65 6.54 1.53
CA VAL A 36 9.13 7.77 0.87
C VAL A 36 8.33 8.98 1.36
N TYR A 37 7.00 8.87 1.44
CA TYR A 37 6.15 9.90 2.04
C TYR A 37 6.57 10.22 3.48
N THR A 38 6.77 9.19 4.32
CA THR A 38 7.18 9.33 5.71
C THR A 38 8.50 10.10 5.85
N VAL A 39 9.52 9.73 5.07
CA VAL A 39 10.82 10.43 5.07
C VAL A 39 10.65 11.88 4.64
N GLY A 40 9.83 12.14 3.61
CA GLY A 40 9.51 13.50 3.20
C GLY A 40 8.89 14.34 4.31
N LYS A 41 7.99 13.75 5.11
CA LYS A 41 7.34 14.42 6.23
C LYS A 41 8.28 14.65 7.42
N VAL A 42 9.14 13.69 7.75
CA VAL A 42 10.19 13.89 8.76
C VAL A 42 11.16 14.98 8.35
N TYR A 43 11.56 15.02 7.08
CA TYR A 43 12.42 16.09 6.55
C TYR A 43 11.76 17.46 6.70
N MET A 44 10.49 17.60 6.32
CA MET A 44 9.76 18.86 6.47
C MET A 44 9.56 19.25 7.94
N ALA A 45 9.29 18.28 8.82
CA ALA A 45 9.21 18.51 10.26
C ALA A 45 10.53 19.07 10.83
N SER A 46 11.68 18.53 10.39
CA SER A 46 13.00 19.01 10.81
C SER A 46 13.28 20.46 10.40
N ARG A 47 12.54 20.96 9.41
CA ARG A 47 12.61 22.35 8.93
C ARG A 47 11.51 23.26 9.51
N GLY A 48 10.58 22.71 10.29
CA GLY A 48 9.40 23.46 10.75
C GLY A 48 8.47 23.91 9.61
N GLU A 49 8.51 23.22 8.47
CA GLU A 49 7.76 23.59 7.26
C GLU A 49 6.61 22.61 7.00
N ILE A 50 5.50 23.12 6.48
CA ILE A 50 4.34 22.34 6.01
C ILE A 50 4.48 22.10 4.51
N GLY A 51 3.92 21.00 3.99
CA GLY A 51 3.94 20.68 2.56
C GLY A 51 4.88 19.53 2.21
N MET A 52 5.58 19.65 1.08
CA MET A 52 6.44 18.62 0.50
C MET A 52 7.87 19.13 0.28
N PRO A 53 8.89 18.26 0.24
CA PRO A 53 10.26 18.67 -0.03
C PRO A 53 10.40 19.50 -1.31
N GLY A 54 10.99 20.68 -1.19
CA GLY A 54 11.17 21.65 -2.29
C GLY A 54 9.90 22.45 -2.65
N ARG A 55 8.77 22.18 -1.99
CA ARG A 55 7.48 22.87 -2.16
C ARG A 55 6.79 23.03 -0.81
N PRO A 56 7.30 23.96 0.04
CA PRO A 56 6.60 24.31 1.26
C PRO A 56 5.21 24.85 0.92
N ALA A 57 4.27 24.62 1.82
CA ALA A 57 2.92 25.15 1.72
C ALA A 57 2.95 26.69 1.77
N PRO A 58 1.96 27.36 1.16
CA PRO A 58 1.90 28.82 1.18
C PRO A 58 1.58 29.31 2.62
N PRO A 59 1.91 30.57 2.97
CA PRO A 59 1.79 31.07 4.35
C PRO A 59 0.40 30.93 4.96
N GLU A 60 -0.65 31.00 4.14
CA GLU A 60 -2.04 30.87 4.57
C GLU A 60 -2.32 29.48 5.18
N ALA A 61 -1.60 28.44 4.75
CA ALA A 61 -1.74 27.09 5.29
C ALA A 61 -1.24 26.95 6.74
N TYR A 62 -0.48 27.93 7.25
CA TYR A 62 0.04 27.93 8.62
C TYR A 62 -0.90 28.62 9.60
N ALA A 63 -1.92 29.36 9.11
CA ALA A 63 -2.80 30.18 9.95
C ALA A 63 -3.50 29.36 11.06
N ASP A 64 -3.85 28.11 10.76
CA ASP A 64 -4.56 27.22 11.67
C ASP A 64 -3.63 26.16 12.32
N ILE A 65 -2.33 26.22 12.07
CA ILE A 65 -1.38 25.18 12.51
C ILE A 65 -0.43 25.74 13.55
N ALA A 66 -0.75 25.45 14.82
CA ALA A 66 0.02 25.91 15.97
C ALA A 66 1.48 25.41 15.98
N ASP A 67 1.70 24.16 15.53
CA ASP A 67 3.03 23.55 15.43
C ASP A 67 3.18 22.78 14.10
N PRO A 68 3.82 23.40 13.10
CA PRO A 68 4.13 22.77 11.82
C PRO A 68 4.93 21.47 11.93
N ALA A 69 5.89 21.41 12.84
CA ALA A 69 6.75 20.25 13.00
C ALA A 69 5.95 19.07 13.56
N LEU A 70 5.14 19.31 14.59
CA LEU A 70 4.26 18.29 15.15
C LEU A 70 3.22 17.81 14.13
N ALA A 71 2.63 18.71 13.35
CA ALA A 71 1.69 18.35 12.29
C ALA A 71 2.34 17.42 11.24
N GLN A 72 3.59 17.71 10.85
CA GLN A 72 4.32 16.88 9.90
C GLN A 72 4.78 15.54 10.50
N LEU A 73 5.13 15.49 11.79
CA LEU A 73 5.39 14.24 12.49
C LEU A 73 4.12 13.38 12.58
N GLY A 74 2.95 13.98 12.77
CA GLY A 74 1.66 13.30 12.67
C GLY A 74 1.45 12.66 11.30
N ASN A 75 1.72 13.40 10.22
CA ASN A 75 1.69 12.87 8.86
C ASN A 75 2.72 11.74 8.66
N ALA A 76 3.93 11.88 9.20
CA ALA A 76 4.95 10.84 9.14
C ALA A 76 4.50 9.55 9.84
N ALA A 77 3.86 9.67 11.02
CA ALA A 77 3.31 8.53 11.75
C ALA A 77 2.20 7.84 10.94
N LEU A 78 1.33 8.59 10.27
CA LEU A 78 0.31 8.03 9.36
C LEU A 78 0.96 7.29 8.19
N GLY A 79 2.02 7.85 7.60
CA GLY A 79 2.77 7.19 6.54
C GLY A 79 3.40 5.88 6.99
N LEU A 80 4.00 5.86 8.18
CA LEU A 80 4.58 4.65 8.75
C LEU A 80 3.50 3.59 9.04
N ALA A 81 2.35 4.00 9.57
CA ALA A 81 1.22 3.11 9.79
C ALA A 81 0.69 2.51 8.48
N ALA A 82 0.54 3.32 7.43
CA ALA A 82 0.09 2.86 6.12
C ALA A 82 1.10 1.91 5.45
N ALA A 83 2.41 2.17 5.61
CA ALA A 83 3.45 1.25 5.17
C ALA A 83 3.36 -0.10 5.91
N GLY A 84 3.24 -0.07 7.25
CA GLY A 84 3.06 -1.27 8.06
C GLY A 84 1.81 -2.06 7.67
N LEU A 85 0.72 -1.37 7.33
CA LEU A 85 -0.52 -1.98 6.88
C LEU A 85 -0.38 -2.65 5.50
N ALA A 86 0.29 -2.02 4.53
CA ALA A 86 0.60 -2.63 3.25
C ALA A 86 1.45 -3.90 3.39
N LEU A 87 2.41 -3.89 4.31
CA LEU A 87 3.21 -5.07 4.66
C LEU A 87 2.36 -6.15 5.35
N ALA A 88 1.52 -5.76 6.31
CA ALA A 88 0.61 -6.68 6.97
C ALA A 88 -0.33 -7.38 5.98
N ALA A 89 -0.69 -6.74 4.86
CA ALA A 89 -1.50 -7.37 3.83
C ALA A 89 -0.81 -8.55 3.12
N ILE A 90 0.52 -8.62 3.10
CA ILE A 90 1.30 -9.62 2.34
C ILE A 90 2.18 -10.53 3.21
N LEU A 91 2.44 -10.16 4.46
CA LEU A 91 3.31 -10.91 5.35
C LEU A 91 2.53 -12.01 6.09
N PRO A 92 3.06 -13.24 6.18
CA PRO A 92 2.41 -14.33 6.91
C PRO A 92 2.18 -14.04 8.40
N ALA A 93 3.06 -13.24 9.02
CA ALA A 93 2.99 -12.88 10.43
C ALA A 93 1.70 -12.12 10.80
N ALA A 94 1.06 -11.45 9.83
CA ALA A 94 -0.17 -10.69 10.05
C ALA A 94 -1.45 -11.54 9.97
N ARG A 95 -1.35 -12.87 9.80
CA ARG A 95 -2.51 -13.79 9.78
C ARG A 95 -3.31 -13.81 11.07
N GLY A 96 -2.72 -13.39 12.19
CA GLY A 96 -3.41 -13.27 13.48
C GLY A 96 -4.36 -12.07 13.56
N ILE A 97 -4.28 -11.12 12.63
CA ILE A 97 -5.15 -9.93 12.64
C ILE A 97 -6.56 -10.35 12.19
N PRO A 98 -7.63 -10.00 12.93
CA PRO A 98 -9.00 -10.26 12.49
C PRO A 98 -9.25 -9.66 11.10
N ARG A 99 -9.69 -10.49 10.16
CA ARG A 99 -9.94 -10.08 8.77
C ARG A 99 -10.75 -8.78 8.63
N PRO A 100 -11.89 -8.57 9.32
CA PRO A 100 -12.64 -7.31 9.18
C PRO A 100 -11.82 -6.09 9.60
N VAL A 101 -10.95 -6.22 10.61
CA VAL A 101 -10.06 -5.15 11.06
C VAL A 101 -9.02 -4.83 9.99
N LEU A 102 -8.34 -5.85 9.45
CA LEU A 102 -7.34 -5.65 8.40
C LEU A 102 -7.96 -5.03 7.13
N LEU A 103 -9.12 -5.51 6.70
CA LEU A 103 -9.80 -4.99 5.51
C LEU A 103 -10.34 -3.57 5.72
N GLY A 104 -10.85 -3.26 6.92
CA GLY A 104 -11.27 -1.90 7.26
C GLY A 104 -10.08 -0.94 7.20
N ALA A 105 -8.97 -1.30 7.81
CA ALA A 105 -7.74 -0.51 7.77
C ALA A 105 -7.23 -0.32 6.33
N LEU A 106 -7.16 -1.41 5.54
CA LEU A 106 -6.72 -1.33 4.12
C LEU A 106 -7.62 -0.44 3.28
N THR A 107 -8.93 -0.50 3.50
CA THR A 107 -9.89 0.36 2.79
C THR A 107 -9.67 1.83 3.13
N ILE A 108 -9.51 2.14 4.42
CA ILE A 108 -9.21 3.51 4.86
C ILE A 108 -7.90 3.99 4.22
N GLY A 109 -6.83 3.18 4.27
CA GLY A 109 -5.56 3.50 3.63
C GLY A 109 -5.67 3.71 2.12
N ALA A 110 -6.44 2.89 1.41
CA ALA A 110 -6.69 3.05 -0.02
C ALA A 110 -7.43 4.37 -0.32
N VAL A 111 -8.46 4.70 0.45
CA VAL A 111 -9.20 5.98 0.33
C VAL A 111 -8.25 7.16 0.53
N PHE A 112 -7.45 7.17 1.60
CA PHE A 112 -6.49 8.25 1.84
C PHE A 112 -5.45 8.37 0.72
N THR A 113 -4.98 7.25 0.17
CA THR A 113 -4.01 7.28 -0.93
C THR A 113 -4.64 7.86 -2.20
N VAL A 114 -5.89 7.51 -2.52
CA VAL A 114 -6.63 8.08 -3.65
C VAL A 114 -6.90 9.57 -3.43
N LEU A 115 -7.30 9.99 -2.23
CA LEU A 115 -7.45 11.41 -1.90
C LEU A 115 -6.13 12.17 -2.07
N GLY A 116 -5.00 11.57 -1.68
CA GLY A 116 -3.67 12.11 -1.94
C GLY A 116 -3.41 12.32 -3.43
N LEU A 117 -3.71 11.32 -4.27
CA LEU A 117 -3.61 11.45 -5.73
C LEU A 117 -4.51 12.57 -6.26
N THR A 118 -5.76 12.63 -5.83
CA THR A 118 -6.68 13.71 -6.22
C THR A 118 -6.12 15.08 -5.84
N ALA A 119 -5.56 15.22 -4.64
CA ALA A 119 -4.93 16.46 -4.20
C ALA A 119 -3.74 16.84 -5.09
N THR A 120 -2.87 15.90 -5.46
CA THR A 120 -1.74 16.18 -6.38
C THR A 120 -2.20 16.65 -7.76
N LEU A 121 -3.29 16.07 -8.27
CA LEU A 121 -3.87 16.45 -9.57
C LEU A 121 -4.53 17.84 -9.51
N MET A 122 -5.30 18.13 -8.45
CA MET A 122 -5.97 19.42 -8.29
C MET A 122 -4.99 20.59 -8.12
N HIS A 123 -3.87 20.35 -7.45
CA HIS A 123 -2.86 21.39 -7.18
C HIS A 123 -1.76 21.44 -8.25
N SER A 124 -1.94 20.75 -9.38
CA SER A 124 -0.97 20.71 -10.48
C SER A 124 0.45 20.38 -10.01
N ALA A 125 0.59 19.37 -9.14
CA ALA A 125 1.89 18.93 -8.69
C ALA A 125 2.77 18.53 -9.90
N PRO A 126 4.10 18.73 -9.82
CA PRO A 126 5.04 18.27 -10.82
C PRO A 126 4.82 16.81 -11.15
N TRP A 127 4.96 16.49 -12.43
CA TRP A 127 4.69 15.17 -12.97
C TRP A 127 5.37 14.01 -12.19
N PRO A 128 6.60 14.12 -11.63
CA PRO A 128 7.21 12.99 -10.92
C PRO A 128 6.44 12.64 -9.65
N GLU A 129 5.98 13.62 -8.88
CA GLU A 129 5.22 13.38 -7.66
C GLU A 129 3.85 12.77 -7.98
N THR A 130 3.18 13.30 -9.00
CA THR A 130 1.89 12.78 -9.46
C THR A 130 2.02 11.33 -9.92
N VAL A 131 3.07 10.99 -10.67
CA VAL A 131 3.33 9.62 -11.13
C VAL A 131 3.64 8.69 -9.95
N ILE A 132 4.51 9.11 -9.02
CA ILE A 132 4.84 8.31 -7.82
C ILE A 132 3.58 8.07 -6.97
N THR A 133 2.76 9.10 -6.78
CA THR A 133 1.50 9.02 -6.04
C THR A 133 0.49 8.13 -6.75
N ALA A 134 0.40 8.19 -8.07
CA ALA A 134 -0.45 7.30 -8.86
C ALA A 134 -0.01 5.83 -8.70
N ILE A 135 1.29 5.55 -8.83
CA ILE A 135 1.84 4.20 -8.61
C ILE A 135 1.51 3.70 -7.20
N GLY A 136 1.71 4.55 -6.18
CA GLY A 136 1.34 4.24 -4.80
C GLY A 136 -0.15 3.92 -4.64
N ALA A 137 -1.03 4.75 -5.22
CA ALA A 137 -2.48 4.56 -5.18
C ALA A 137 -2.92 3.26 -5.87
N PHE A 138 -2.39 2.97 -7.06
CA PHE A 138 -2.66 1.73 -7.78
C PHE A 138 -2.17 0.51 -7.00
N ALA A 139 -0.95 0.55 -6.47
CA ALA A 139 -0.38 -0.55 -5.71
C ALA A 139 -1.17 -0.83 -4.42
N PHE A 140 -1.52 0.22 -3.67
CA PHE A 140 -2.28 0.10 -2.42
C PHE A 140 -3.71 -0.41 -2.68
N THR A 141 -4.35 0.07 -3.75
CA THR A 141 -5.68 -0.41 -4.18
C THR A 141 -5.62 -1.86 -4.62
N ALA A 142 -4.61 -2.24 -5.40
CA ALA A 142 -4.43 -3.62 -5.87
C ALA A 142 -4.25 -4.61 -4.70
N VAL A 143 -3.39 -4.28 -3.72
CA VAL A 143 -3.21 -5.16 -2.54
C VAL A 143 -4.46 -5.21 -1.66
N THR A 144 -5.21 -4.11 -1.56
CA THR A 144 -6.51 -4.07 -0.86
C THR A 144 -7.52 -5.00 -1.52
N VAL A 145 -7.70 -4.88 -2.85
CA VAL A 145 -8.61 -5.75 -3.63
C VAL A 145 -8.17 -7.21 -3.54
N ALA A 146 -6.87 -7.49 -3.64
CA ALA A 146 -6.32 -8.82 -3.46
C ALA A 146 -6.67 -9.40 -2.08
N ALA A 147 -6.55 -8.60 -1.01
CA ALA A 147 -6.89 -9.02 0.35
C ALA A 147 -8.40 -9.30 0.51
N TYR A 148 -9.26 -8.50 -0.12
CA TYR A 148 -10.70 -8.76 -0.18
C TYR A 148 -11.01 -10.10 -0.86
N ARG A 149 -10.39 -10.33 -2.02
CA ARG A 149 -10.54 -11.55 -2.84
C ARG A 149 -9.80 -12.77 -2.29
N ARG A 150 -9.02 -12.61 -1.21
CA ARG A 150 -8.15 -13.65 -0.64
C ARG A 150 -7.18 -14.24 -1.67
N ALA A 151 -6.66 -13.38 -2.55
CA ALA A 151 -5.77 -13.81 -3.62
C ALA A 151 -4.47 -14.41 -3.06
N PRO A 152 -3.84 -15.36 -3.78
CA PRO A 152 -2.53 -15.89 -3.42
C PRO A 152 -1.53 -14.76 -3.13
N GLY A 153 -0.74 -14.91 -2.06
CA GLY A 153 0.25 -13.91 -1.65
C GLY A 153 -0.22 -12.88 -0.63
N THR A 154 -1.52 -12.88 -0.29
CA THR A 154 -2.06 -12.07 0.82
C THR A 154 -2.02 -12.82 2.16
N ALA A 155 -2.06 -12.08 3.26
CA ALA A 155 -2.24 -12.63 4.61
C ALA A 155 -3.63 -13.25 4.80
N THR A 156 -4.64 -12.82 4.03
CA THR A 156 -6.01 -13.35 4.09
C THR A 156 -6.24 -14.59 3.24
N ALA A 157 -5.24 -15.01 2.45
CA ALA A 157 -5.29 -16.24 1.67
C ALA A 157 -5.34 -17.48 2.58
N ALA A 158 -6.07 -18.51 2.15
CA ALA A 158 -6.09 -19.79 2.84
C ALA A 158 -4.66 -20.38 2.94
N PRO A 159 -4.31 -21.07 4.05
CA PRO A 159 -3.08 -21.84 4.11
C PRO A 159 -3.01 -22.82 2.93
N PRO A 160 -1.85 -23.05 2.32
CA PRO A 160 -1.71 -24.12 1.34
C PRO A 160 -2.11 -25.43 2.01
N ALA A 161 -2.97 -26.22 1.34
CA ALA A 161 -3.34 -27.54 1.84
C ALA A 161 -2.07 -28.35 2.11
N ALA A 162 -1.96 -28.93 3.30
CA ALA A 162 -0.83 -29.77 3.65
C ALA A 162 -0.71 -30.87 2.59
N ARG A 163 0.46 -30.98 1.93
CA ARG A 163 0.70 -32.12 1.03
C ARG A 163 0.63 -33.38 1.89
N ALA A 164 -0.21 -34.33 1.50
CA ALA A 164 -0.28 -35.62 2.17
C ALA A 164 1.13 -36.24 2.17
N PRO A 165 1.57 -36.85 3.29
CA PRO A 165 2.83 -37.57 3.31
C PRO A 165 2.79 -38.67 2.24
N VAL A 166 3.82 -38.69 1.39
CA VAL A 166 4.03 -39.69 0.34
C VAL A 166 4.64 -40.94 0.96
#